data_AF-A0A4Q6CA79-F1
#
_entry.id   AF-A0A4Q6CA79-F1
#
_cell.length_a   1.000
_cell.length_b   1.000
_cell.length_c   1.000
_cell.angle_alpha   90.00
_cell.angle_beta   90.00
_cell.angle_gamma   90.00
#
_symmetry.space_group_name_H-M   'P 1'
#
loop_
_entity.id
_entity.type
_entity.pdbx_description
1 polymer ?
#
loop_
_entity_poly.entity_id
_entity_poly.type
_entity_poly.pdbx_seq_one_letter_code
_entity_poly.pdbx_strand_id
1 'polypeptide(L)'
;MPGDRGHDPRRRRAVRQRRGQGQCSAQQVCPACRHQHQRRRRWQRRSASAFAWHPLAQLPAGDVSLIPAWFRWPLRAPAGIDADLWDEVRKATPWLGSLDPERDRTLQTLSARFLHEKTITPLAGLELDAIARVQLAALCCLPLIRFGADGLRGWSQLLVYPDAFRVQRSHVDAAGILHEYEDDLIGESWEAGPLVLSWADVQADLADPQAGFCVAVHEMAHKLDALDGSMDGTPPLPHAWHRQWATDFQDEYDDFCQQVDAGRDTGIDPYAAESPEEFFAVASEYHFSAPQLLDAQLPRVAGHLRRFYGTAT
;
A
#
# COMPACT_ATOMS: atom_id res chain seq x y z
N MET A 1 23.36 -79.77 -3.66
CA MET A 1 23.96 -79.41 -2.36
C MET A 1 25.07 -78.39 -2.59
N PRO A 2 24.82 -77.08 -2.50
CA PRO A 2 25.88 -76.07 -2.45
C PRO A 2 25.93 -75.42 -1.06
N GLY A 3 27.13 -75.40 -0.48
CA GLY A 3 27.46 -74.76 0.77
C GLY A 3 27.99 -73.34 0.59
N ASP A 4 27.45 -72.49 1.45
CA ASP A 4 27.97 -71.28 2.07
C ASP A 4 28.25 -69.99 1.27
N ARG A 5 27.53 -68.94 1.69
CA ARG A 5 27.51 -67.58 1.13
C ARG A 5 28.13 -66.63 2.15
N GLY A 6 29.33 -66.14 1.85
CA GLY A 6 29.90 -64.97 2.50
C GLY A 6 29.12 -63.70 2.12
N HIS A 7 28.77 -62.94 3.16
CA HIS A 7 27.87 -61.80 3.18
C HIS A 7 28.71 -60.49 3.06
N ASP A 8 28.62 -59.76 1.94
CA ASP A 8 29.06 -58.36 1.86
C ASP A 8 27.88 -57.46 1.40
N PRO A 9 27.25 -56.71 2.33
CA PRO A 9 26.05 -55.95 2.07
C PRO A 9 26.38 -54.48 1.79
N ARG A 10 26.67 -54.13 0.54
CA ARG A 10 26.63 -52.72 0.08
C ARG A 10 25.86 -52.57 -1.23
N ARG A 11 24.54 -52.80 -1.19
CA ARG A 11 23.60 -52.26 -2.18
C ARG A 11 22.20 -52.15 -1.59
N ARG A 12 21.66 -50.92 -1.63
CA ARG A 12 20.25 -50.50 -1.50
C ARG A 12 19.63 -50.44 -0.08
N ARG A 13 19.59 -49.23 0.50
CA ARG A 13 18.47 -48.66 1.29
C ARG A 13 18.49 -47.14 1.08
N ALA A 14 17.48 -46.58 0.40
CA ALA A 14 16.35 -45.89 1.03
C ALA A 14 16.79 -44.68 1.88
N VAL A 15 16.82 -43.48 1.28
CA VAL A 15 16.87 -42.23 2.04
C VAL A 15 15.43 -41.78 2.29
N ARG A 16 14.94 -42.17 3.47
CA ARG A 16 13.76 -41.65 4.13
C ARG A 16 14.19 -40.40 4.90
N GLN A 17 13.49 -39.28 4.66
CA GLN A 17 13.22 -38.17 5.58
C GLN A 17 14.30 -37.76 6.60
N ARG A 18 14.80 -36.52 6.48
CA ARG A 18 14.96 -35.63 7.64
C ARG A 18 14.34 -34.27 7.33
N ARG A 19 13.11 -34.10 7.81
CA ARG A 19 12.58 -32.81 8.26
C ARG A 19 13.52 -32.29 9.35
N GLY A 20 14.04 -31.08 9.15
CA GLY A 20 14.69 -30.28 10.18
C GLY A 20 13.96 -28.95 10.28
N GLN A 21 12.70 -28.99 10.73
CA GLN A 21 12.07 -27.83 11.34
C GLN A 21 12.86 -27.54 12.62
N GLY A 22 13.75 -26.55 12.55
CA GLY A 22 14.37 -25.98 13.74
C GLY A 22 13.32 -25.17 14.49
N GLN A 23 12.60 -25.82 15.40
CA GLN A 23 11.90 -25.14 16.48
C GLN A 23 12.96 -24.40 17.31
N CYS A 24 13.03 -23.07 17.18
CA CYS A 24 13.79 -22.25 18.12
C CYS A 24 12.99 -22.15 19.42
N SER A 25 13.62 -22.57 20.52
CA SER A 25 13.08 -22.40 21.86
C SER A 25 13.02 -20.90 22.24
N ALA A 26 12.02 -20.55 23.05
CA ALA A 26 11.63 -19.19 23.41
C ALA A 26 12.66 -18.36 24.21
N GLN A 27 13.94 -18.75 24.26
CA GLN A 27 14.94 -18.08 25.10
C GLN A 27 16.19 -17.58 24.37
N GLN A 28 16.34 -17.82 23.06
CA GLN A 28 17.46 -17.26 22.29
C GLN A 28 17.01 -16.77 20.91
N VAL A 29 16.58 -15.50 20.86
CA VAL A 29 16.22 -14.82 19.62
C VAL A 29 17.48 -14.64 18.76
N CYS A 30 17.52 -15.25 17.57
CA CYS A 30 18.58 -15.09 16.57
C CYS A 30 18.75 -13.59 16.16
N PRO A 31 19.95 -13.11 15.79
CA PRO A 31 20.15 -11.71 15.36
C PRO A 31 19.18 -11.22 14.27
N ALA A 32 18.77 -12.09 13.33
CA ALA A 32 17.78 -11.78 12.30
C ALA A 32 16.36 -11.55 12.88
N CYS A 33 15.92 -12.40 13.82
CA CYS A 33 14.66 -12.20 14.55
C CYS A 33 14.72 -10.99 15.48
N ARG A 34 15.91 -10.65 16.03
CA ARG A 34 16.11 -9.42 16.81
C ARG A 34 15.97 -8.17 15.96
N HIS A 35 16.47 -8.19 14.72
CA HIS A 35 16.26 -7.10 13.76
C HIS A 35 14.80 -6.96 13.34
N GLN A 36 14.08 -8.07 13.08
CA GLN A 36 12.63 -8.05 12.82
C GLN A 36 11.83 -7.55 14.02
N HIS A 37 12.15 -7.97 15.25
CA HIS A 37 11.47 -7.49 16.46
C HIS A 37 11.80 -6.00 16.77
N GLN A 38 13.01 -5.54 16.50
CA GLN A 38 13.38 -4.12 16.66
C GLN A 38 12.72 -3.23 15.60
N ARG A 39 12.55 -3.73 14.36
CA ARG A 39 11.79 -3.05 13.30
C ARG A 39 10.28 -3.03 13.61
N ARG A 40 9.69 -4.15 14.05
CA ARG A 40 8.29 -4.21 14.55
C ARG A 40 8.03 -3.24 15.70
N ARG A 41 8.97 -3.09 16.66
CA ARG A 41 8.84 -2.12 17.77
C ARG A 41 9.03 -0.66 17.35
N ARG A 42 9.84 -0.39 16.33
CA ARG A 42 10.00 0.96 15.75
C ARG A 42 8.75 1.35 14.95
N TRP A 43 8.08 0.37 14.33
CA TRP A 43 6.85 0.55 13.56
C TRP A 43 5.60 0.62 14.46
N GLN A 44 5.45 -0.21 15.51
CA GLN A 44 4.40 -0.03 16.55
C GLN A 44 4.40 1.37 17.19
N ARG A 45 5.54 2.08 17.18
CA ARG A 45 5.65 3.48 17.62
C ARG A 45 5.41 4.53 16.52
N ARG A 46 5.49 4.13 15.25
CA ARG A 46 5.24 4.95 14.06
C ARG A 46 3.77 4.87 13.62
N SER A 47 3.15 3.70 13.65
CA SER A 47 1.79 3.44 13.15
C SER A 47 0.70 3.70 14.17
N ALA A 48 1.01 3.65 15.47
CA ALA A 48 0.14 4.20 16.51
C ALA A 48 -0.04 5.73 16.41
N SER A 49 0.44 6.39 15.34
CA SER A 49 0.39 7.83 15.16
C SER A 49 0.31 8.31 13.71
N ALA A 50 0.23 7.41 12.73
CA ALA A 50 0.18 7.76 11.32
C ALA A 50 -1.26 7.61 10.81
N PHE A 51 -2.16 8.50 11.25
CA PHE A 51 -3.58 8.57 10.84
C PHE A 51 -4.56 7.70 11.65
N ALA A 52 -4.63 7.94 12.96
CA ALA A 52 -5.83 7.60 13.71
C ALA A 52 -7.04 8.38 13.13
N TRP A 53 -7.98 7.66 12.53
CA TRP A 53 -9.24 8.14 11.97
C TRP A 53 -10.20 8.61 13.07
N HIS A 54 -10.06 9.85 13.54
CA HIS A 54 -11.08 10.52 14.37
C HIS A 54 -11.09 12.05 14.09
N PRO A 55 -12.25 12.71 14.24
CA PRO A 55 -12.60 13.92 13.49
C PRO A 55 -11.87 15.14 14.03
N LEU A 56 -11.33 16.00 13.15
CA LEU A 56 -10.97 17.38 13.52
C LEU A 56 -10.74 18.32 12.32
N ALA A 57 -11.40 19.48 12.46
CA ALA A 57 -10.96 20.86 12.23
C ALA A 57 -9.77 21.15 11.29
N GLN A 58 -10.16 21.67 10.12
CA GLN A 58 -9.62 22.78 9.30
C GLN A 58 -8.14 23.21 9.46
N LEU A 59 -7.43 23.11 8.32
CA LEU A 59 -6.14 23.74 8.02
C LEU A 59 -6.30 25.25 7.76
N PRO A 60 -5.25 26.09 7.97
CA PRO A 60 -5.32 27.50 7.64
C PRO A 60 -5.43 27.71 6.13
N ALA A 61 -6.45 28.45 5.71
CA ALA A 61 -6.64 28.88 4.33
C ALA A 61 -5.49 29.85 3.94
N GLY A 62 -4.53 29.34 3.19
CA GLY A 62 -3.74 30.17 2.29
C GLY A 62 -4.52 30.30 0.99
N ASP A 63 -4.73 31.54 0.53
CA ASP A 63 -5.39 31.85 -0.74
C ASP A 63 -4.78 31.03 -1.89
N VAL A 64 -5.50 30.01 -2.34
CA VAL A 64 -5.26 29.35 -3.62
C VAL A 64 -6.46 29.69 -4.49
N SER A 65 -6.24 30.44 -5.58
CA SER A 65 -7.29 30.76 -6.53
C SER A 65 -7.96 29.48 -7.03
N LEU A 66 -9.21 29.27 -6.61
CA LEU A 66 -10.08 28.22 -7.12
C LEU A 66 -10.45 28.59 -8.57
N ILE A 67 -9.90 27.89 -9.55
CA ILE A 67 -10.38 27.98 -10.93
C ILE A 67 -11.72 27.22 -10.98
N PRO A 68 -12.85 27.87 -11.33
CA PRO A 68 -14.14 27.21 -11.40
C PRO A 68 -14.13 26.06 -12.41
N ALA A 69 -14.73 24.92 -12.02
CA ALA A 69 -14.78 23.66 -12.76
C ALA A 69 -15.62 23.68 -14.07
N TRP A 70 -15.79 24.84 -14.71
CA TRP A 70 -16.64 25.01 -15.90
C TRP A 70 -15.89 25.34 -17.19
N PHE A 71 -14.56 25.42 -17.16
CA PHE A 71 -13.73 25.44 -18.36
C PHE A 71 -13.09 24.07 -18.59
N ARG A 72 -13.85 23.14 -19.18
CA ARG A 72 -13.26 22.00 -19.92
C ARG A 72 -12.64 22.52 -21.22
N TRP A 73 -11.52 23.23 -21.11
CA TRP A 73 -10.56 23.30 -22.20
C TRP A 73 -10.12 21.84 -22.48
N PRO A 74 -9.96 21.38 -23.73
CA PRO A 74 -9.37 20.07 -23.97
C PRO A 74 -8.00 20.05 -23.29
N LEU A 75 -7.90 19.35 -22.16
CA LEU A 75 -6.62 19.08 -21.52
C LEU A 75 -5.74 18.50 -22.61
N ARG A 76 -4.66 19.22 -22.96
CA ARG A 76 -3.69 18.72 -23.92
C ARG A 76 -3.29 17.33 -23.43
N ALA A 77 -3.20 16.38 -24.36
CA ALA A 77 -2.69 15.06 -24.01
C ALA A 77 -1.40 15.23 -23.19
N PRO A 78 -1.25 14.51 -22.06
CA PRO A 78 -0.07 14.66 -21.21
C PRO A 78 1.17 14.45 -22.05
N ALA A 79 2.18 15.30 -21.85
CA ALA A 79 3.49 15.06 -22.43
C ALA A 79 4.02 13.74 -21.85
N GLY A 80 4.58 12.89 -22.71
CA GLY A 80 5.23 11.66 -22.26
C GLY A 80 6.41 11.97 -21.32
N ILE A 81 6.71 11.03 -20.43
CA ILE A 81 7.94 11.08 -19.63
C ILE A 81 9.10 10.75 -20.56
N ASP A 82 10.17 11.53 -20.49
CA ASP A 82 11.41 11.27 -21.24
C ASP A 82 11.94 9.85 -20.98
N ALA A 83 12.45 9.20 -22.03
CA ALA A 83 12.83 7.79 -21.96
C ALA A 83 14.03 7.55 -21.03
N ASP A 84 15.02 8.44 -21.04
CA ASP A 84 16.20 8.32 -20.18
C ASP A 84 15.80 8.54 -18.71
N LEU A 85 14.95 9.53 -18.46
CA LEU A 85 14.39 9.77 -17.11
C LEU A 85 13.56 8.58 -16.61
N TRP A 86 12.73 7.98 -17.46
CA TRP A 86 11.95 6.80 -17.08
C TRP A 86 12.86 5.62 -16.74
N ASP A 87 13.91 5.38 -17.53
CA ASP A 87 14.89 4.33 -17.26
C ASP A 87 15.65 4.55 -15.95
N GLU A 88 15.97 5.80 -15.59
CA GLU A 88 16.55 6.14 -14.28
C GLU A 88 15.58 5.83 -13.13
N VAL A 89 14.31 6.21 -13.26
CA VAL A 89 13.27 5.93 -12.26
C VAL A 89 13.09 4.43 -12.08
N ARG A 90 13.06 3.64 -13.17
CA ARG A 90 12.96 2.18 -13.09
C ARG A 90 14.14 1.56 -12.36
N LYS A 91 15.37 2.05 -12.61
CA LYS A 91 16.57 1.59 -11.89
C LYS A 91 16.54 1.94 -10.41
N ALA A 92 15.96 3.10 -10.06
CA ALA A 92 15.83 3.57 -8.69
C ALA A 92 14.64 2.96 -7.92
N THR A 93 13.75 2.22 -8.60
CA THR A 93 12.48 1.75 -8.04
C THR A 93 12.33 0.24 -8.24
N PRO A 94 12.72 -0.61 -7.26
CA PRO A 94 12.83 -2.06 -7.44
C PRO A 94 11.56 -2.74 -7.98
N TRP A 95 10.35 -2.34 -7.54
CA TRP A 95 9.09 -2.91 -8.03
C TRP A 95 8.81 -2.64 -9.51
N LEU A 96 9.35 -1.56 -10.07
CA LEU A 96 9.22 -1.25 -11.50
C LEU A 96 10.16 -2.11 -12.35
N GLY A 97 11.30 -2.52 -11.77
CA GLY A 97 12.33 -3.29 -12.46
C GLY A 97 11.88 -4.68 -12.90
N SER A 98 10.88 -5.29 -12.26
CA SER A 98 10.36 -6.62 -12.60
C SER A 98 9.08 -6.60 -13.45
N LEU A 99 8.57 -5.42 -13.81
CA LEU A 99 7.43 -5.31 -14.73
C LEU A 99 7.79 -5.79 -16.13
N ASP A 100 6.86 -6.52 -16.76
CA ASP A 100 6.97 -6.83 -18.18
C ASP A 100 6.78 -5.57 -19.06
N PRO A 101 7.21 -5.60 -20.34
CA PRO A 101 7.17 -4.41 -21.20
C PRO A 101 5.79 -3.81 -21.46
N GLU A 102 4.69 -4.57 -21.30
CA GLU A 102 3.33 -4.03 -21.49
C GLU A 102 2.88 -3.27 -20.24
N ARG A 103 3.10 -3.87 -19.07
CA ARG A 103 2.80 -3.22 -17.78
C ARG A 103 3.67 -1.99 -17.55
N ASP A 104 4.95 -2.04 -17.92
CA ASP A 104 5.88 -0.90 -17.80
C ASP A 104 5.39 0.31 -18.62
N ARG A 105 5.00 0.10 -19.89
CA ARG A 105 4.44 1.17 -20.74
C ARG A 105 3.12 1.72 -20.20
N THR A 106 2.27 0.84 -19.68
CA THR A 106 1.01 1.24 -19.05
C THR A 106 1.30 2.12 -17.83
N LEU A 107 2.23 1.71 -16.97
CA LEU A 107 2.63 2.47 -15.80
C LEU A 107 3.26 3.82 -16.18
N GLN A 108 4.12 3.87 -17.19
CA GLN A 108 4.69 5.12 -17.70
C GLN A 108 3.59 6.08 -18.18
N THR A 109 2.60 5.57 -18.90
CA THR A 109 1.46 6.36 -19.40
C THR A 109 0.61 6.90 -18.25
N LEU A 110 0.32 6.07 -17.24
CA LEU A 110 -0.40 6.48 -16.04
C LEU A 110 0.39 7.52 -15.24
N SER A 111 1.70 7.35 -15.11
CA SER A 111 2.59 8.28 -14.40
C SER A 111 2.64 9.64 -15.10
N ALA A 112 2.73 9.66 -16.43
CA ALA A 112 2.68 10.90 -17.22
C ALA A 112 1.34 11.63 -17.03
N ARG A 113 0.24 10.87 -17.00
CA ARG A 113 -1.09 11.40 -16.73
C ARG A 113 -1.22 11.92 -15.30
N PHE A 114 -0.71 11.20 -14.31
CA PHE A 114 -0.65 11.65 -12.91
C PHE A 114 0.07 12.99 -12.80
N LEU A 115 1.25 13.12 -13.38
CA LEU A 115 2.03 14.37 -13.35
C LEU A 115 1.34 15.54 -14.05
N HIS A 116 0.42 15.25 -14.99
CA HIS A 116 -0.38 16.26 -15.66
C HIS A 116 -1.63 16.66 -14.86
N GLU A 117 -2.28 15.70 -14.21
CA GLU A 117 -3.57 15.89 -13.54
C GLU A 117 -3.46 16.17 -12.03
N LYS A 118 -2.33 15.82 -11.40
CA LYS A 118 -2.09 15.94 -9.96
C LYS A 118 -1.02 16.97 -9.66
N THR A 119 -1.27 17.80 -8.66
CA THR A 119 -0.26 18.71 -8.12
C THR A 119 0.54 17.99 -7.04
N ILE A 120 1.84 17.79 -7.26
CA ILE A 120 2.77 17.29 -6.23
C ILE A 120 3.37 18.49 -5.48
N THR A 121 2.99 18.65 -4.22
CA THR A 121 3.40 19.74 -3.33
C THR A 121 4.31 19.20 -2.24
N PRO A 122 5.64 19.38 -2.36
CA PRO A 122 6.53 19.11 -1.24
C PRO A 122 6.35 20.17 -0.15
N LEU A 123 6.44 19.74 1.11
CA LEU A 123 6.20 20.56 2.29
C LEU A 123 7.43 20.60 3.20
N ALA A 124 7.44 21.54 4.15
CA ALA A 124 8.50 21.67 5.15
C ALA A 124 9.94 21.78 4.58
N GLY A 125 10.08 22.45 3.43
CA GLY A 125 11.39 22.66 2.78
C GLY A 125 11.96 21.44 2.06
N LEU A 126 11.15 20.39 1.86
CA LEU A 126 11.53 19.26 1.02
C LEU A 126 11.69 19.72 -0.43
N GLU A 127 12.78 19.33 -1.07
CA GLU A 127 13.02 19.54 -2.49
C GLU A 127 12.90 18.20 -3.21
N LEU A 128 12.09 18.16 -4.27
CA LEU A 128 11.87 16.97 -5.10
C LEU A 128 12.37 17.27 -6.51
N ASP A 129 13.44 16.57 -6.90
CA ASP A 129 13.94 16.59 -8.27
C ASP A 129 13.01 15.85 -9.24
N ALA A 130 13.39 15.85 -10.52
CA ALA A 130 12.58 15.22 -11.57
C ALA A 130 12.40 13.71 -11.34
N ILE A 131 13.45 13.01 -10.90
CA ILE A 131 13.41 11.57 -10.63
C ILE A 131 12.43 11.29 -9.49
N ALA A 132 12.55 12.00 -8.38
CA ALA A 132 11.69 11.83 -7.20
C ALA A 132 10.21 12.09 -7.52
N ARG A 133 9.91 13.13 -8.33
CA ARG A 133 8.54 13.42 -8.76
C ARG A 133 7.94 12.31 -9.63
N VAL A 134 8.71 11.80 -10.60
CA VAL A 134 8.25 10.69 -11.45
C VAL A 134 8.14 9.40 -10.65
N GLN A 135 9.07 9.16 -9.72
CA GLN A 135 9.03 8.00 -8.82
C GLN A 135 7.78 7.99 -7.94
N LEU A 136 7.42 9.12 -7.33
CA LEU A 136 6.17 9.26 -6.57
C LEU A 136 4.94 8.97 -7.43
N ALA A 137 4.88 9.57 -8.63
CA ALA A 137 3.78 9.33 -9.56
C ALA A 137 3.66 7.85 -9.95
N ALA A 138 4.79 7.19 -10.22
CA ALA A 138 4.81 5.79 -10.60
C ALA A 138 4.41 4.85 -9.45
N LEU A 139 4.87 5.12 -8.22
CA LEU A 139 4.45 4.34 -7.05
C LEU A 139 2.95 4.46 -6.79
N CYS A 140 2.39 5.68 -6.83
CA CYS A 140 0.94 5.88 -6.71
C CYS A 140 0.15 5.24 -7.85
N CYS A 141 0.74 5.12 -9.05
CA CYS A 141 0.09 4.51 -10.21
C CYS A 141 0.26 2.99 -10.30
N LEU A 142 1.07 2.37 -9.44
CA LEU A 142 1.31 0.93 -9.46
C LEU A 142 0.02 0.10 -9.27
N PRO A 143 -0.89 0.44 -8.32
CA PRO A 143 -2.21 -0.20 -8.20
C PRO A 143 -3.10 0.01 -9.43
N LEU A 144 -2.80 1.00 -10.25
CA LEU A 144 -3.66 1.44 -11.34
C LEU A 144 -3.33 0.78 -12.68
N ILE A 145 -2.27 -0.05 -12.77
CA ILE A 145 -1.87 -0.69 -14.04
C ILE A 145 -3.05 -1.43 -14.67
N ARG A 146 -3.80 -2.19 -13.87
CA ARG A 146 -4.97 -2.93 -14.35
C ARG A 146 -6.29 -2.20 -14.12
N PHE A 147 -6.40 -1.42 -13.05
CA PHE A 147 -7.61 -0.65 -12.74
C PHE A 147 -7.85 0.47 -13.78
N GLY A 148 -6.77 1.06 -14.29
CA GLY A 148 -6.79 2.15 -15.23
C GLY A 148 -6.85 3.53 -14.58
N ALA A 149 -6.84 4.56 -15.41
CA ALA A 149 -6.77 5.96 -14.99
C ALA A 149 -8.02 6.46 -14.24
N ASP A 150 -9.09 5.68 -14.23
CA ASP A 150 -10.30 5.96 -13.46
C ASP A 150 -10.03 6.04 -11.96
N GLY A 151 -8.97 5.38 -11.47
CA GLY A 151 -8.52 5.46 -10.08
C GLY A 151 -7.87 6.80 -9.71
N LEU A 152 -7.54 7.64 -10.70
CA LEU A 152 -7.04 8.99 -10.46
C LEU A 152 -8.19 9.99 -10.23
N ARG A 153 -9.46 9.59 -10.27
CA ARG A 153 -10.57 10.52 -10.02
C ARG A 153 -10.75 10.80 -8.53
N GLY A 154 -11.57 11.79 -8.20
CA GLY A 154 -11.93 12.10 -6.81
C GLY A 154 -10.98 13.06 -6.08
N TRP A 155 -9.69 13.14 -6.45
CA TRP A 155 -8.72 14.00 -5.73
C TRP A 155 -7.75 14.69 -6.70
N SER A 156 -7.02 15.73 -6.26
CA SER A 156 -6.19 16.56 -7.16
C SER A 156 -4.76 16.84 -6.68
N GLN A 157 -4.41 16.51 -5.44
CA GLN A 157 -3.13 16.88 -4.84
C GLN A 157 -2.44 15.72 -4.14
N LEU A 158 -1.12 15.65 -4.30
CA LEU A 158 -0.22 14.82 -3.52
C LEU A 158 0.64 15.75 -2.64
N LEU A 159 0.45 15.69 -1.33
CA LEU A 159 1.26 16.41 -0.35
C LEU A 159 2.39 15.51 0.14
N VAL A 160 3.63 16.00 0.11
CA VAL A 160 4.80 15.20 0.49
C VAL A 160 5.58 15.88 1.61
N TYR A 161 5.60 15.24 2.77
CA TYR A 161 6.41 15.68 3.92
C TYR A 161 7.76 14.98 3.92
N PRO A 162 8.83 15.59 4.48
CA PRO A 162 10.13 14.94 4.57
C PRO A 162 10.12 13.70 5.50
N ASP A 163 9.39 13.75 6.61
CA ASP A 163 9.36 12.72 7.65
C ASP A 163 7.92 12.31 8.02
N ALA A 164 7.81 11.16 8.70
CA ALA A 164 6.55 10.65 9.25
C ALA A 164 5.88 11.69 10.16
N PHE A 165 4.69 12.14 9.76
CA PHE A 165 3.96 13.19 10.46
C PHE A 165 3.08 12.61 11.57
N ARG A 166 3.07 13.26 12.75
CA ARG A 166 2.04 13.05 13.77
C ARG A 166 1.09 14.24 13.74
N VAL A 167 -0.09 14.10 13.13
CA VAL A 167 -1.11 15.16 13.21
C VAL A 167 -1.73 15.11 14.61
N GLN A 168 -1.26 15.96 15.53
CA GLN A 168 -1.99 16.31 16.74
C GLN A 168 -3.10 17.27 16.34
N ARG A 169 -4.29 16.74 16.06
CA ARG A 169 -5.47 17.56 15.84
C ARG A 169 -6.03 17.97 17.22
N SER A 170 -6.15 19.28 17.51
CA SER A 170 -6.78 19.77 18.76
C SER A 170 -7.69 20.97 18.49
N HIS A 171 -8.85 20.96 19.17
CA HIS A 171 -10.03 21.80 18.99
C HIS A 171 -9.98 22.97 19.99
N VAL A 172 -10.15 24.23 19.55
CA VAL A 172 -10.61 25.32 20.43
C VAL A 172 -11.37 26.37 19.62
N ASP A 173 -12.63 26.57 19.95
CA ASP A 173 -13.42 27.76 19.64
C ASP A 173 -13.66 28.61 20.90
N ALA A 174 -13.53 29.93 20.75
CA ALA A 174 -14.30 30.95 21.46
C ALA A 174 -13.94 32.33 20.85
N ALA A 175 -14.81 32.80 19.94
CA ALA A 175 -14.81 34.10 19.26
C ALA A 175 -13.76 34.29 18.12
N GLY A 176 -14.14 34.39 16.85
CA GLY A 176 -15.50 34.57 16.35
C GLY A 176 -15.62 34.65 14.82
N ILE A 177 -16.76 34.12 14.40
CA ILE A 177 -17.43 34.18 13.09
C ILE A 177 -17.01 33.11 12.07
N LEU A 178 -17.64 31.95 12.28
CA LEU A 178 -17.98 30.92 11.30
C LEU A 178 -19.26 31.35 10.57
N HIS A 179 -19.25 31.38 9.24
CA HIS A 179 -20.47 31.42 8.45
C HIS A 179 -20.56 30.14 7.61
N GLU A 180 -21.33 29.19 8.16
CA GLU A 180 -22.51 28.56 7.55
C GLU A 180 -22.46 28.45 6.02
N TYR A 181 -22.08 27.28 5.49
CA TYR A 181 -22.84 26.55 4.46
C TYR A 181 -22.35 25.09 4.41
N GLU A 182 -23.29 24.19 4.71
CA GLU A 182 -23.34 22.76 4.32
C GLU A 182 -22.55 21.73 5.16
N ASP A 183 -23.04 21.50 6.38
CA ASP A 183 -22.72 20.34 7.22
C ASP A 183 -23.11 18.97 6.60
N ASP A 184 -23.82 18.94 5.46
CA ASP A 184 -24.13 17.71 4.71
C ASP A 184 -23.01 17.27 3.75
N LEU A 185 -22.04 18.15 3.41
CA LEU A 185 -20.87 17.84 2.54
C LEU A 185 -19.66 17.27 3.30
N ILE A 186 -19.76 17.10 4.62
CA ILE A 186 -18.65 16.70 5.49
C ILE A 186 -18.31 15.20 5.36
N GLY A 187 -19.17 14.37 4.76
CA GLY A 187 -18.78 13.00 4.38
C GLY A 187 -18.01 12.98 3.05
N GLU A 188 -18.65 13.51 2.00
CA GLU A 188 -18.16 13.45 0.61
C GLU A 188 -16.88 14.27 0.36
N SER A 189 -16.65 15.35 1.13
CA SER A 189 -15.52 16.24 0.89
C SER A 189 -14.16 15.69 1.37
N TRP A 190 -14.14 14.77 2.34
CA TRP A 190 -12.88 14.19 2.84
C TRP A 190 -12.34 13.08 1.95
N GLU A 191 -13.23 12.30 1.33
CA GLU A 191 -12.89 11.31 0.31
C GLU A 191 -12.13 11.96 -0.86
N ALA A 192 -12.52 13.19 -1.20
CA ALA A 192 -11.88 14.03 -2.21
C ALA A 192 -10.58 14.74 -1.76
N GLY A 193 -10.17 14.55 -0.51
CA GLY A 193 -8.99 15.19 0.08
C GLY A 193 -7.66 14.79 -0.58
N PRO A 194 -6.56 15.52 -0.32
CA PRO A 194 -5.25 15.20 -0.90
C PRO A 194 -4.76 13.81 -0.47
N LEU A 195 -3.95 13.17 -1.32
CA LEU A 195 -3.12 12.05 -0.92
C LEU A 195 -1.90 12.62 -0.17
N VAL A 196 -1.52 12.03 0.97
CA VAL A 196 -0.43 12.55 1.81
C VAL A 196 0.63 11.47 1.99
N LEU A 197 1.88 11.77 1.69
CA LEU A 197 3.01 10.84 1.84
C LEU A 197 4.14 11.43 2.69
N SER A 198 4.86 10.53 3.36
CA SER A 198 6.15 10.78 3.99
C SER A 198 7.26 10.30 3.06
N TRP A 199 8.12 11.22 2.61
CA TRP A 199 9.24 10.89 1.73
C TRP A 199 10.21 9.92 2.39
N ALA A 200 10.48 10.08 3.69
CA ALA A 200 11.30 9.13 4.45
C ALA A 200 10.73 7.71 4.45
N ASP A 201 9.40 7.55 4.50
CA ASP A 201 8.78 6.22 4.46
C ASP A 201 8.79 5.65 3.04
N VAL A 202 8.52 6.45 2.02
CA VAL A 202 8.71 6.04 0.61
C VAL A 202 10.14 5.54 0.37
N GLN A 203 11.15 6.29 0.83
CA GLN A 203 12.56 5.88 0.71
C GLN A 203 12.88 4.62 1.53
N ALA A 204 12.26 4.45 2.70
CA ALA A 204 12.44 3.25 3.52
C ALA A 204 11.86 2.01 2.84
N ASP A 205 10.68 2.13 2.23
CA ASP A 205 10.04 1.02 1.51
C ASP A 205 10.87 0.63 0.27
N LEU A 206 11.41 1.61 -0.45
CA LEU A 206 12.31 1.36 -1.60
C LEU A 206 13.63 0.70 -1.20
N ALA A 207 14.14 0.99 0.00
CA ALA A 207 15.36 0.39 0.52
C ALA A 207 15.16 -1.07 0.97
N ASP A 208 13.92 -1.48 1.25
CA ASP A 208 13.56 -2.84 1.67
C ASP A 208 12.23 -3.29 1.02
N PRO A 209 12.22 -3.47 -0.31
CA PRO A 209 10.98 -3.60 -1.10
C PRO A 209 10.20 -4.89 -0.84
N GLN A 210 10.77 -5.82 -0.06
CA GLN A 210 10.16 -7.11 0.32
C GLN A 210 9.71 -7.14 1.78
N ALA A 211 9.72 -5.99 2.48
CA ALA A 211 9.42 -5.92 3.90
C ALA A 211 7.92 -6.05 4.25
N GLY A 212 7.02 -6.03 3.25
CA GLY A 212 5.57 -6.02 3.48
C GLY A 212 4.97 -4.61 3.55
N PHE A 213 5.70 -3.57 3.13
CA PHE A 213 5.26 -2.17 3.21
C PHE A 213 5.38 -1.48 1.86
N CYS A 214 4.42 -0.62 1.55
CA CYS A 214 4.46 0.31 0.44
C CYS A 214 3.45 1.44 0.68
N VAL A 215 3.87 2.51 1.35
CA VAL A 215 2.99 3.60 1.80
C VAL A 215 2.21 4.25 0.64
N ALA A 216 2.82 4.36 -0.54
CA ALA A 216 2.14 4.91 -1.71
C ALA A 216 0.98 4.01 -2.20
N VAL A 217 1.15 2.68 -2.13
CA VAL A 217 0.10 1.71 -2.45
C VAL A 217 -0.98 1.74 -1.38
N HIS A 218 -0.61 1.84 -0.11
CA HIS A 218 -1.54 1.93 1.01
C HIS A 218 -2.52 3.09 0.83
N GLU A 219 -1.99 4.31 0.68
CA GLU A 219 -2.82 5.51 0.49
C GLU A 219 -3.64 5.45 -0.80
N MET A 220 -3.09 4.84 -1.86
CA MET A 220 -3.84 4.67 -3.10
C MET A 220 -4.96 3.63 -2.97
N ALA A 221 -4.79 2.59 -2.14
CA ALA A 221 -5.84 1.62 -1.86
C ALA A 221 -7.04 2.32 -1.19
N HIS A 222 -6.80 3.19 -0.20
CA HIS A 222 -7.84 4.04 0.38
C HIS A 222 -8.52 4.94 -0.66
N LYS A 223 -7.75 5.51 -1.60
CA LYS A 223 -8.34 6.28 -2.71
C LYS A 223 -9.16 5.43 -3.66
N LEU A 224 -8.83 4.15 -3.85
CA LEU A 224 -9.61 3.24 -4.68
C LEU A 224 -10.88 2.76 -3.97
N ASP A 225 -10.80 2.54 -2.66
CA ASP A 225 -11.94 2.16 -1.81
C ASP A 225 -13.01 3.25 -1.86
N ALA A 226 -12.62 4.50 -1.58
CA ALA A 226 -13.51 5.65 -1.57
C ALA A 226 -14.15 6.04 -2.92
N LEU A 227 -13.86 5.35 -4.04
CA LEU A 227 -14.34 5.75 -5.37
C LEU A 227 -15.85 5.60 -5.57
N ASP A 228 -16.51 4.71 -4.83
CA ASP A 228 -17.97 4.55 -4.87
C ASP A 228 -18.71 5.27 -3.73
N GLY A 229 -17.98 6.05 -2.92
CA GLY A 229 -18.53 6.80 -1.79
C GLY A 229 -18.66 5.97 -0.51
N SER A 230 -18.07 4.77 -0.46
CA SER A 230 -17.89 3.98 0.75
C SER A 230 -16.40 3.77 1.04
N MET A 231 -16.05 3.68 2.32
CA MET A 231 -14.77 3.13 2.74
C MET A 231 -15.03 1.93 3.64
N ASP A 232 -15.08 0.76 3.02
CA ASP A 232 -15.38 -0.51 3.69
C ASP A 232 -14.40 -1.63 3.29
N GLY A 233 -13.31 -1.28 2.60
CA GLY A 233 -12.35 -2.23 2.02
C GLY A 233 -12.82 -2.90 0.73
N THR A 234 -13.89 -2.41 0.10
CA THR A 234 -14.43 -2.89 -1.17
C THR A 234 -14.35 -1.81 -2.24
N PRO A 235 -13.30 -1.80 -3.10
CA PRO A 235 -13.24 -0.86 -4.21
C PRO A 235 -14.38 -1.14 -5.23
N PRO A 236 -14.61 -0.23 -6.20
CA PRO A 236 -15.62 -0.44 -7.23
C PRO A 236 -15.39 -1.72 -8.04
N LEU A 237 -16.32 -2.67 -7.91
CA LEU A 237 -16.23 -3.99 -8.53
C LEU A 237 -17.52 -4.38 -9.28
N PRO A 238 -17.44 -5.23 -10.32
CA PRO A 238 -18.63 -5.82 -10.92
C PRO A 238 -19.48 -6.56 -9.88
N HIS A 239 -20.81 -6.36 -9.90
CA HIS A 239 -21.74 -6.83 -8.86
C HIS A 239 -21.58 -8.30 -8.43
N ALA A 240 -21.33 -9.22 -9.38
CA ALA A 240 -21.14 -10.63 -9.05
C ALA A 240 -19.86 -10.89 -8.24
N TRP A 241 -18.81 -10.10 -8.48
CA TRP A 241 -17.56 -10.19 -7.76
C TRP A 241 -17.61 -9.41 -6.45
N HIS A 242 -18.26 -8.24 -6.42
CA HIS A 242 -18.40 -7.43 -5.20
C HIS A 242 -18.92 -8.24 -4.01
N ARG A 243 -19.98 -9.04 -4.18
CA ARG A 243 -20.50 -9.87 -3.08
C ARG A 243 -19.49 -10.91 -2.60
N GLN A 244 -18.80 -11.55 -3.52
CA GLN A 244 -17.78 -12.53 -3.18
C GLN A 244 -16.62 -11.87 -2.43
N TRP A 245 -16.15 -10.71 -2.93
CA TRP A 245 -15.10 -9.92 -2.30
C TRP A 245 -15.48 -9.57 -0.86
N ALA A 246 -16.64 -8.93 -0.66
CA ALA A 246 -17.07 -8.50 0.67
C ALA A 246 -17.15 -9.66 1.66
N THR A 247 -17.69 -10.82 1.25
CA THR A 247 -17.74 -12.02 2.11
C THR A 247 -16.34 -12.56 2.41
N ASP A 248 -15.51 -12.79 1.39
CA ASP A 248 -14.19 -13.40 1.58
C ASP A 248 -13.23 -12.46 2.35
N PHE A 249 -13.30 -11.14 2.16
CA PHE A 249 -12.53 -10.17 2.94
C PHE A 249 -13.01 -10.07 4.38
N GLN A 250 -14.33 -10.01 4.62
CA GLN A 250 -14.85 -9.92 5.98
C GLN A 250 -14.51 -11.18 6.80
N ASP A 251 -14.67 -12.37 6.22
CA ASP A 251 -14.32 -13.62 6.91
C ASP A 251 -12.84 -13.65 7.30
N GLU A 252 -11.94 -13.25 6.39
CA GLU A 252 -10.50 -13.24 6.64
C GLU A 252 -10.09 -12.15 7.64
N TYR A 253 -10.76 -10.98 7.60
CA TYR A 253 -10.57 -9.92 8.57
C TYR A 253 -10.99 -10.35 9.98
N ASP A 254 -12.17 -10.95 10.14
CA ASP A 254 -12.66 -11.43 11.44
C ASP A 254 -11.73 -12.50 12.03
N ASP A 255 -11.26 -13.43 11.20
CA ASP A 255 -10.28 -14.44 11.60
C ASP A 255 -8.92 -13.81 11.94
N PHE A 256 -8.49 -12.78 11.20
CA PHE A 256 -7.26 -12.05 11.46
C PHE A 256 -7.30 -11.31 12.80
N CYS A 257 -8.38 -10.59 13.09
CA CYS A 257 -8.62 -9.90 14.36
C CYS A 257 -8.53 -10.87 15.54
N GLN A 258 -9.19 -12.03 15.45
CA GLN A 258 -9.09 -13.08 16.48
C GLN A 258 -7.66 -13.61 16.68
N GLN A 259 -6.83 -13.63 15.63
CA GLN A 259 -5.43 -14.01 15.75
C GLN A 259 -4.60 -12.94 16.44
N VAL A 260 -4.81 -11.67 16.10
CA VAL A 260 -4.15 -10.52 16.73
C VAL A 260 -4.53 -10.41 18.21
N ASP A 261 -5.81 -10.52 18.55
CA ASP A 261 -6.32 -10.47 19.93
C ASP A 261 -5.75 -11.59 20.80
N ALA A 262 -5.51 -12.76 20.21
CA ALA A 262 -4.86 -13.88 20.87
C ALA A 262 -3.33 -13.75 20.95
N GLY A 263 -2.76 -12.65 20.48
CA GLY A 263 -1.32 -12.38 20.46
C GLY A 263 -0.52 -13.30 19.55
N ARG A 264 -1.16 -13.90 18.53
CA ARG A 264 -0.48 -14.77 17.56
C ARG A 264 0.35 -13.92 16.59
N ASP A 265 1.48 -14.47 16.16
CA ASP A 265 2.23 -13.87 15.06
C ASP A 265 1.59 -14.29 13.73
N THR A 266 0.88 -13.36 13.10
CA THR A 266 0.11 -13.58 11.87
C THR A 266 0.98 -13.47 10.60
N GLY A 267 2.22 -12.99 10.72
CA GLY A 267 3.09 -12.71 9.58
C GLY A 267 2.69 -11.47 8.76
N ILE A 268 1.45 -11.00 8.86
CA ILE A 268 0.96 -9.71 8.32
C ILE A 268 0.99 -8.67 9.44
N ASP A 269 1.05 -7.39 9.10
CA ASP A 269 1.07 -6.34 10.12
C ASP A 269 -0.23 -6.33 10.94
N PRO A 270 -0.18 -6.40 12.29
CA PRO A 270 -1.36 -6.32 13.14
C PRO A 270 -2.21 -5.06 12.94
N TYR A 271 -1.67 -3.99 12.35
CA TYR A 271 -2.44 -2.79 12.00
C TYR A 271 -3.60 -3.09 11.04
N ALA A 272 -3.52 -4.17 10.26
CA ALA A 272 -4.63 -4.63 9.43
C ALA A 272 -5.88 -5.05 10.24
N ALA A 273 -5.79 -5.17 11.57
CA ALA A 273 -6.93 -5.49 12.45
C ALA A 273 -7.67 -4.25 12.97
N GLU A 274 -7.27 -3.02 12.59
CA GLU A 274 -7.92 -1.80 13.06
C GLU A 274 -9.29 -1.59 12.40
N SER A 275 -9.41 -1.85 11.10
CA SER A 275 -10.68 -1.77 10.36
C SER A 275 -10.61 -2.53 9.02
N PRO A 276 -11.76 -2.84 8.38
CA PRO A 276 -11.80 -3.51 7.07
C PRO A 276 -11.07 -2.74 5.95
N GLU A 277 -11.17 -1.42 5.91
CA GLU A 277 -10.47 -0.58 4.94
C GLU A 277 -8.95 -0.61 5.14
N GLU A 278 -8.48 -0.64 6.39
CA GLU A 278 -7.06 -0.82 6.69
C GLU A 278 -6.58 -2.24 6.37
N PHE A 279 -7.43 -3.24 6.57
CA PHE A 279 -7.14 -4.61 6.15
C PHE A 279 -6.92 -4.70 4.64
N PHE A 280 -7.78 -4.05 3.85
CA PHE A 280 -7.62 -3.96 2.39
C PHE A 280 -6.35 -3.21 1.99
N ALA A 281 -6.06 -2.07 2.61
CA ALA A 281 -4.88 -1.27 2.31
C ALA A 281 -3.59 -2.03 2.64
N VAL A 282 -3.49 -2.64 3.83
CA VAL A 282 -2.32 -3.46 4.22
C VAL A 282 -2.20 -4.68 3.31
N ALA A 283 -3.28 -5.41 3.04
CA ALA A 283 -3.21 -6.54 2.10
C ALA A 283 -2.72 -6.11 0.71
N SER A 284 -3.10 -4.91 0.25
CA SER A 284 -2.60 -4.30 -0.98
C SER A 284 -1.10 -4.04 -0.92
N GLU A 285 -0.56 -3.51 0.18
CA GLU A 285 0.89 -3.35 0.36
C GLU A 285 1.63 -4.68 0.21
N TYR A 286 1.15 -5.73 0.87
CA TYR A 286 1.75 -7.06 0.79
C TYR A 286 1.62 -7.68 -0.60
N HIS A 287 0.55 -7.36 -1.35
CA HIS A 287 0.43 -7.80 -2.74
C HIS A 287 1.57 -7.29 -3.61
N PHE A 288 2.01 -6.03 -3.45
CA PHE A 288 3.09 -5.46 -4.25
C PHE A 288 4.48 -5.71 -3.67
N SER A 289 4.62 -5.74 -2.35
CA SER A 289 5.92 -5.85 -1.68
C SER A 289 6.31 -7.30 -1.33
N ALA A 290 5.39 -8.09 -0.78
CA ALA A 290 5.68 -9.44 -0.27
C ALA A 290 4.58 -10.46 -0.68
N PRO A 291 4.32 -10.66 -1.99
CA PRO A 291 3.16 -11.44 -2.45
C PRO A 291 3.17 -12.90 -2.00
N GLN A 292 4.36 -13.51 -1.86
CA GLN A 292 4.47 -14.90 -1.40
C GLN A 292 4.06 -15.04 0.08
N LEU A 293 4.29 -14.01 0.89
CA LEU A 293 3.85 -13.98 2.28
C LEU A 293 2.33 -13.79 2.36
N LEU A 294 1.77 -12.89 1.55
CA LEU A 294 0.32 -12.73 1.44
C LEU A 294 -0.36 -14.04 1.01
N ASP A 295 0.18 -14.72 -0.01
CA ASP A 295 -0.33 -16.01 -0.48
C ASP A 295 -0.30 -17.09 0.62
N ALA A 296 0.71 -17.06 1.48
CA ALA A 296 0.85 -18.03 2.55
C ALA A 296 -0.10 -17.76 3.73
N GLN A 297 -0.35 -16.49 4.06
CA GLN A 297 -1.16 -16.10 5.23
C GLN A 297 -2.63 -15.86 4.90
N LEU A 298 -2.93 -15.26 3.75
CA LEU A 298 -4.27 -14.82 3.33
C LEU A 298 -4.57 -15.24 1.87
N PRO A 299 -4.60 -16.55 1.55
CA PRO A 299 -4.68 -17.04 0.17
C PRO A 299 -5.95 -16.61 -0.59
N ARG A 300 -7.10 -16.48 0.10
CA ARG A 300 -8.37 -16.00 -0.50
C ARG A 300 -8.24 -14.53 -0.92
N VAL A 301 -7.78 -13.67 0.00
CA VAL A 301 -7.48 -12.26 -0.26
C VAL A 301 -6.46 -12.11 -1.38
N ALA A 302 -5.37 -12.87 -1.36
CA ALA A 302 -4.36 -12.85 -2.42
C ALA A 302 -4.93 -13.21 -3.80
N GLY A 303 -5.88 -14.16 -3.86
CA GLY A 303 -6.63 -14.49 -5.07
C GLY A 303 -7.43 -13.32 -5.61
N HIS A 304 -8.14 -12.59 -4.74
CA HIS A 304 -8.89 -11.40 -5.10
C HIS A 304 -7.99 -10.26 -5.57
N LEU A 305 -6.91 -9.96 -4.84
CA LEU A 305 -5.97 -8.90 -5.22
C LEU A 305 -5.28 -9.19 -6.55
N ARG A 306 -4.94 -10.45 -6.86
CA ARG A 306 -4.46 -10.82 -8.21
C ARG A 306 -5.49 -10.55 -9.31
N ARG A 307 -6.77 -10.81 -9.03
CA ARG A 307 -7.85 -10.51 -9.97
C ARG A 307 -8.08 -9.00 -10.09
N PHE A 308 -7.74 -8.19 -9.10
CA PHE A 308 -7.91 -6.75 -9.10
C PHE A 308 -6.73 -6.02 -9.73
N TYR A 309 -5.53 -6.18 -9.17
CA TYR A 309 -4.31 -5.51 -9.58
C TYR A 309 -3.56 -6.22 -10.72
N GLY A 310 -3.80 -7.52 -10.93
CA GLY A 310 -2.98 -8.38 -11.77
C GLY A 310 -1.98 -9.20 -10.96
N THR A 311 -1.09 -9.94 -11.63
CA THR A 311 -0.04 -10.68 -10.91
C THR A 311 0.95 -9.72 -10.28
N ALA A 312 1.30 -9.98 -9.02
CA ALA A 312 2.37 -9.26 -8.35
C ALA A 312 3.68 -9.33 -9.12
N THR A 313 4.48 -8.27 -8.98
CA THR A 313 5.80 -8.05 -9.58
C THR A 313 6.88 -8.99 -9.07
#